data_AF-A0A8B6DJG6-F1
#
_entry.id   AF-A0A8B6DJG6-F1
#
_cell.length_a   1.000
_cell.length_b   1.000
_cell.length_c   1.000
_cell.angle_alpha   90.00
_cell.angle_beta   90.00
_cell.angle_gamma   90.00
#
_symmetry.space_group_name_H-M   'P 1'
#
loop_
_entity.id
_entity.type
_entity.pdbx_description
1 polymer ?
#
loop_
_entity_poly.entity_id
_entity_poly.type
_entity_poly.pdbx_seq_one_letter_code
_entity_poly.pdbx_strand_id
1 'polypeptide(L)'
;MSDAKRIFVGGLSKEIKEEELTERFQRFCEVLNVQIKKKKVNDAPDKIFAYVNVKSTPENLQKCISLYDKTKWKGSELRLQLAKENFITRLEDERKNGFISEEKKPRKPMHDTVEYHNPYENLPDPSIAEMRGCVPGTKVPGEKNWVVGKYGRVLPVVYIRNKDKKKISLLKDLYSF
;
A
#
# COMPACT_ATOMS: atom_id res chain seq x y z
N MET A 1 11.78 -18.31 24.61
CA MET A 1 10.59 -17.45 24.70
C MET A 1 9.57 -17.90 23.67
N SER A 2 8.31 -18.04 24.06
CA SER A 2 7.20 -18.39 23.17
C SER A 2 6.61 -17.11 22.57
N ASP A 3 6.70 -16.95 21.25
CA ASP A 3 6.15 -15.78 20.56
C ASP A 3 4.74 -16.08 20.05
N ALA A 4 3.86 -15.08 20.09
CA ALA A 4 2.56 -15.15 19.45
C ALA A 4 2.74 -14.89 17.96
N LYS A 5 2.37 -15.86 17.11
CA LYS A 5 2.50 -15.78 15.65
C LYS A 5 1.20 -16.17 14.98
N ARG A 6 0.95 -15.54 13.83
CA ARG A 6 -0.22 -15.82 12.98
C ARG A 6 0.20 -16.69 11.81
N ILE A 7 -0.54 -17.77 11.58
CA ILE A 7 -0.37 -18.69 10.46
C ILE A 7 -1.51 -18.43 9.46
N PHE A 8 -1.18 -18.38 8.19
CA PHE A 8 -2.11 -18.45 7.08
C PHE A 8 -2.24 -19.91 6.65
N VAL A 9 -3.47 -20.40 6.55
CA VAL A 9 -3.80 -21.74 6.10
C VAL A 9 -4.71 -21.62 4.87
N GLY A 10 -4.16 -21.89 3.69
CA GLY A 10 -4.89 -21.91 2.43
C GLY A 10 -5.21 -23.33 1.95
N GLY A 11 -6.13 -23.45 1.01
CA GLY A 11 -6.50 -24.74 0.41
C GLY A 11 -7.40 -25.58 1.32
N LEU A 12 -8.24 -24.92 2.12
CA LEU A 12 -9.22 -25.60 2.95
C LEU A 12 -10.45 -25.98 2.12
N SER A 13 -11.02 -27.15 2.42
CA SER A 13 -12.32 -27.57 1.87
C SER A 13 -13.48 -26.87 2.61
N LYS A 14 -14.65 -26.83 1.99
CA LYS A 14 -15.87 -26.17 2.52
C LYS A 14 -16.42 -26.80 3.79
N GLU A 15 -16.05 -28.05 4.03
CA GLU A 15 -16.52 -28.86 5.16
C GLU A 15 -15.66 -28.68 6.43
N ILE A 16 -14.53 -28.00 6.34
CA ILE A 16 -13.60 -27.88 7.48
C ILE A 16 -14.13 -26.86 8.48
N LYS A 17 -14.17 -27.27 9.75
CA LYS A 17 -14.54 -26.45 10.90
C LYS A 17 -13.31 -25.98 11.68
N GLU A 18 -13.53 -25.00 12.54
CA GLU A 18 -12.49 -24.44 13.44
C GLU A 18 -11.95 -25.49 14.42
N GLU A 19 -12.81 -26.41 14.87
CA GLU A 19 -12.46 -27.54 15.75
C GLU A 19 -11.39 -28.43 15.12
N GLU A 20 -11.57 -28.84 13.86
CA GLU A 20 -10.63 -29.72 13.15
C GLU A 20 -9.27 -29.06 12.91
N LEU A 21 -9.26 -27.75 12.66
CA LEU A 21 -8.02 -26.98 12.57
C LEU A 21 -7.32 -26.96 13.92
N THR A 22 -8.07 -26.70 14.99
CA THR A 22 -7.54 -26.62 16.35
C THR A 22 -6.89 -27.93 16.76
N GLU A 23 -7.57 -29.06 16.62
CA GLU A 23 -7.02 -30.39 16.95
C GLU A 23 -5.73 -30.69 16.20
N ARG A 24 -5.66 -30.32 14.92
CA ARG A 24 -4.50 -30.58 14.08
C ARG A 24 -3.30 -29.71 14.46
N PHE A 25 -3.53 -28.44 14.78
CA PHE A 25 -2.48 -27.49 15.15
C PHE A 25 -2.05 -27.63 16.61
N GLN A 26 -2.92 -28.12 17.50
CA GLN A 26 -2.69 -28.30 18.93
C GLN A 26 -1.50 -29.21 19.25
N ARG A 27 -1.16 -30.15 18.36
CA ARG A 27 -0.02 -31.07 18.55
C ARG A 27 1.34 -30.36 18.53
N PHE A 28 1.45 -29.25 17.81
CA PHE A 28 2.73 -28.53 17.61
C PHE A 28 2.73 -27.14 18.22
N CYS A 29 1.55 -26.53 18.38
CA CYS A 29 1.38 -25.15 18.81
C CYS A 29 0.15 -25.01 19.71
N GLU A 30 0.20 -24.09 20.67
CA GLU A 30 -0.99 -23.70 21.43
C GLU A 30 -1.83 -22.75 20.57
N VAL A 31 -3.07 -23.13 20.24
CA VAL A 31 -3.97 -22.35 19.39
C VAL A 31 -4.73 -21.33 20.25
N LEU A 32 -4.60 -20.04 19.92
CA LEU A 32 -5.28 -18.95 20.62
C LEU A 32 -6.61 -18.58 19.94
N ASN A 33 -6.61 -18.46 18.61
CA ASN A 33 -7.77 -18.04 17.85
C ASN A 33 -7.71 -18.56 16.41
N VAL A 34 -8.84 -19.00 15.87
CA VAL A 34 -8.99 -19.46 14.49
C VAL A 34 -10.02 -18.57 13.79
N GLN A 35 -9.68 -18.05 12.61
CA GLN A 35 -10.58 -17.25 11.79
C GLN A 35 -10.66 -17.83 10.39
N ILE A 36 -11.79 -18.45 10.05
CA ILE A 36 -12.04 -18.97 8.69
C ILE A 36 -12.66 -17.86 7.83
N LYS A 37 -12.07 -17.60 6.67
CA LYS A 37 -12.59 -16.65 5.67
C LYS A 37 -12.80 -17.36 4.33
N LYS A 38 -13.89 -17.00 3.66
CA LYS A 38 -14.25 -17.49 2.33
C LYS A 38 -14.09 -16.34 1.35
N LYS A 39 -13.17 -16.45 0.39
CA LYS A 39 -13.01 -15.45 -0.67
C LYS A 39 -13.78 -15.94 -1.89
N LYS A 40 -14.92 -15.31 -2.14
CA LYS A 40 -15.59 -15.41 -3.43
C LYS A 40 -14.75 -14.64 -4.44
N VAL A 41 -14.25 -15.34 -5.46
CA VAL A 41 -13.61 -14.72 -6.62
C VAL A 41 -14.55 -14.99 -7.78
N ASN A 42 -14.97 -13.95 -8.48
CA ASN A 42 -16.02 -14.04 -9.51
C ASN A 42 -15.71 -15.09 -10.61
N ASP A 43 -14.44 -15.40 -10.85
CA ASP A 43 -13.97 -16.30 -11.92
C ASP A 43 -13.25 -17.58 -11.44
N ALA A 44 -13.26 -17.88 -10.13
CA ALA A 44 -12.58 -19.06 -9.59
C ALA A 44 -13.42 -19.77 -8.51
N PRO A 45 -13.27 -21.10 -8.33
CA PRO A 45 -13.95 -21.81 -7.26
C PRO A 45 -13.65 -21.15 -5.91
N ASP A 46 -14.67 -21.08 -5.05
CA ASP A 46 -14.60 -20.45 -3.72
C ASP A 46 -13.35 -20.94 -2.97
N LYS A 47 -12.37 -20.04 -2.81
CA LYS A 47 -11.16 -20.36 -2.07
C LYS A 47 -11.39 -20.06 -0.60
N ILE A 48 -11.24 -21.10 0.21
CA ILE A 48 -11.39 -21.02 1.66
C ILE A 48 -10.00 -21.02 2.27
N PHE A 49 -9.80 -20.08 3.20
CA PHE A 49 -8.55 -19.88 3.90
C PHE A 49 -8.85 -19.55 5.36
N ALA A 50 -7.97 -19.97 6.25
CA ALA A 50 -8.06 -19.66 7.66
C ALA A 50 -6.81 -18.92 8.12
N TYR A 51 -6.99 -18.13 9.17
CA TYR A 51 -5.89 -17.58 9.94
C TYR A 51 -5.93 -18.17 11.32
N VAL A 52 -4.79 -18.66 11.78
CA VAL A 52 -4.64 -19.28 13.10
C VAL A 52 -3.62 -18.47 13.89
N ASN A 53 -4.05 -17.85 14.97
CA ASN A 53 -3.13 -17.26 15.95
C ASN A 53 -2.68 -18.37 16.89
N VAL A 54 -1.37 -18.57 16.99
CA VAL A 54 -0.76 -19.59 17.84
C VAL A 54 0.32 -19.00 18.73
N LYS A 55 0.54 -19.63 19.88
CA LYS A 55 1.68 -19.38 20.76
C LYS A 55 2.56 -20.63 20.76
N SER A 56 3.79 -20.49 20.27
CA SER A 56 4.76 -21.61 20.28
C SER A 56 6.17 -21.07 20.10
N THR A 57 7.16 -21.94 20.32
CA THR A 57 8.55 -21.66 19.94
C THR A 57 8.68 -21.56 18.41
N PRO A 58 9.57 -20.69 17.90
CA PRO A 58 9.74 -20.48 16.45
C PRO A 58 10.14 -21.75 15.70
N GLU A 59 10.88 -22.65 16.34
CA GLU A 59 11.33 -23.91 15.75
C GLU A 59 10.17 -24.89 15.49
N ASN A 60 9.30 -25.09 16.49
CA ASN A 60 8.12 -25.95 16.36
C ASN A 60 7.14 -25.40 15.32
N LEU A 61 7.02 -24.07 15.25
CA LEU A 61 6.21 -23.42 14.23
C LEU A 61 6.74 -23.67 12.81
N GLN A 62 8.05 -23.52 12.59
CA GLN A 62 8.66 -23.78 11.29
C GLN A 62 8.51 -25.25 10.89
N LYS A 63 8.76 -26.18 11.83
CA LYS A 63 8.55 -27.62 11.61
C LYS A 63 7.09 -27.92 11.22
N CYS A 64 6.13 -27.32 11.92
CA CYS A 64 4.70 -27.44 11.63
C CYS A 64 4.37 -26.97 10.21
N ILE A 65 4.88 -25.81 9.80
CA ILE A 65 4.70 -25.28 8.44
C ILE A 65 5.27 -26.24 7.41
N SER A 66 6.51 -26.71 7.59
CA SER A 66 7.15 -27.63 6.64
C SER A 66 6.48 -29.01 6.58
N LEU A 67 5.91 -29.49 7.69
CA LEU A 67 5.21 -30.78 7.76
C LEU A 67 3.84 -30.74 7.08
N TYR A 68 3.08 -29.66 7.27
CA TYR A 68 1.72 -29.56 6.76
C TYR A 68 1.60 -28.85 5.42
N ASP A 69 2.61 -28.09 4.99
CA ASP A 69 2.64 -27.50 3.64
C ASP A 69 2.62 -28.61 2.58
N LYS A 70 1.75 -28.43 1.57
CA LYS A 70 1.49 -29.37 0.47
C LYS A 70 0.88 -30.71 0.87
N THR A 71 0.42 -30.87 2.11
CA THR A 71 -0.31 -32.08 2.50
C THR A 71 -1.70 -32.09 1.87
N LYS A 72 -2.12 -33.23 1.33
CA LYS A 72 -3.49 -33.43 0.87
C LYS A 72 -4.39 -33.67 2.08
N TRP A 73 -5.39 -32.82 2.29
CA TRP A 73 -6.38 -32.96 3.35
C TRP A 73 -7.78 -32.71 2.79
N LYS A 74 -8.70 -33.65 3.02
CA LYS A 74 -10.07 -33.63 2.49
C LYS A 74 -10.15 -33.25 1.01
N GLY A 75 -9.27 -33.86 0.20
CA GLY A 75 -9.21 -33.67 -1.25
C GLY A 75 -8.57 -32.35 -1.73
N SER A 76 -8.12 -31.47 -0.83
CA SER A 76 -7.45 -30.21 -1.18
C SER A 76 -6.01 -30.19 -0.66
N GLU A 77 -5.11 -29.48 -1.36
CA GLU A 77 -3.71 -29.31 -0.91
C GLU A 77 -3.61 -28.12 0.05
N LEU A 78 -3.13 -28.38 1.27
CA LEU A 78 -2.91 -27.33 2.25
C LEU A 78 -1.69 -26.48 1.90
N ARG A 79 -1.83 -25.18 2.11
CA ARG A 79 -0.74 -24.22 2.06
C ARG A 79 -0.62 -23.50 3.38
N LEU A 80 0.44 -23.78 4.12
CA LEU A 80 0.74 -23.07 5.36
C LEU A 80 1.80 -22.02 5.08
N GLN A 81 1.54 -20.79 5.51
CA GLN A 81 2.50 -19.72 5.44
C GLN A 81 2.47 -18.93 6.73
N LEU A 82 3.59 -18.31 7.09
CA LEU A 82 3.59 -17.32 8.16
C LEU A 82 2.79 -16.11 7.65
N ALA A 83 1.70 -15.78 8.31
CA ALA A 83 0.87 -14.67 7.91
C ALA A 83 1.59 -13.37 8.22
N LYS A 84 1.42 -12.37 7.35
CA LYS A 84 1.75 -10.99 7.72
C LYS A 84 0.89 -10.59 8.93
N GLU A 85 1.49 -9.89 9.89
CA GLU A 85 0.75 -9.27 10.99
C GLU A 85 -0.40 -8.42 10.46
N ASN A 86 -1.50 -8.39 11.21
CA ASN A 86 -2.73 -7.75 10.76
C ASN A 86 -2.58 -6.23 10.71
N PHE A 87 -2.35 -5.69 9.50
CA PHE A 87 -2.40 -4.25 9.27
C PHE A 87 -3.83 -3.68 9.42
N ILE A 88 -4.85 -4.51 9.19
CA ILE A 88 -6.27 -4.10 9.25
C ILE A 88 -6.78 -4.02 10.70
N THR A 89 -6.28 -4.85 11.62
CA THR A 89 -6.69 -4.82 13.03
C THR A 89 -6.30 -3.50 13.69
N ARG A 90 -5.17 -2.90 13.29
CA ARG A 90 -4.81 -1.52 13.67
C ARG A 90 -5.86 -0.48 13.22
N LEU A 91 -6.38 -0.61 12.00
CA LEU A 91 -7.39 0.30 11.44
C LEU A 91 -8.79 0.09 12.08
N GLU A 92 -9.13 -1.14 12.46
CA GLU A 92 -10.39 -1.47 13.14
C GLU A 92 -10.39 -1.00 14.61
N ASP A 93 -9.26 -1.10 15.30
CA ASP A 93 -9.09 -0.53 16.64
C ASP A 93 -9.11 1.01 16.63
N GLU A 94 -8.50 1.67 15.63
CA GLU A 94 -8.59 3.13 15.45
C GLU A 94 -10.03 3.63 15.24
N ARG A 95 -10.91 2.81 14.62
CA ARG A 95 -12.33 3.14 14.44
C ARG A 95 -13.17 2.88 15.70
N LYS A 96 -12.81 1.88 16.52
CA LYS A 96 -13.58 1.49 17.72
C LYS A 96 -13.17 2.24 18.99
N ASN A 97 -11.88 2.53 19.17
CA ASN A 97 -11.37 3.09 20.42
C ASN A 97 -11.18 4.61 20.36
N GLY A 98 -11.58 5.26 19.26
CA GLY A 98 -11.23 6.65 18.99
C GLY A 98 -9.73 6.80 18.74
N PHE A 99 -9.34 7.88 18.07
CA PHE A 99 -7.93 8.22 17.85
C PHE A 99 -7.22 8.39 19.20
N ILE A 100 -6.61 7.32 19.73
CA ILE A 100 -5.53 7.46 20.69
C ILE A 100 -4.34 7.94 19.88
N SER A 101 -3.93 9.18 20.09
CA SER A 101 -2.78 9.80 19.45
C SER A 101 -1.49 9.12 19.93
N GLU A 102 -1.21 7.93 19.39
CA GLU A 102 0.09 7.32 19.58
C GLU A 102 1.15 8.14 18.84
N GLU A 103 2.13 8.61 19.61
CA GLU A 103 3.29 9.33 19.14
C GLU A 103 3.93 8.65 17.93
N LYS A 104 4.16 9.44 16.89
CA LYS A 104 4.69 9.01 15.60
C LYS A 104 6.02 8.26 15.81
N LYS A 105 6.02 6.93 15.62
CA LYS A 105 7.28 6.20 15.39
C LYS A 105 8.01 6.85 14.20
N PRO A 106 9.32 7.14 14.31
CA PRO A 106 10.05 7.81 13.23
C PRO A 106 9.99 6.94 11.98
N ARG A 107 9.36 7.48 10.93
CA ARG A 107 9.40 6.87 9.60
C ARG A 107 10.88 6.84 9.17
N LYS A 108 11.33 5.71 8.60
CA LYS A 108 12.67 5.62 7.98
C LYS A 108 12.87 6.85 7.07
N PRO A 109 14.04 7.51 7.09
CA PRO A 109 14.29 8.66 6.23
C PRO A 109 14.07 8.23 4.78
N MET A 110 12.97 8.73 4.22
CA MET A 110 12.68 8.66 2.80
C MET A 110 13.79 9.46 2.12
N HIS A 111 14.44 8.90 1.09
CA HIS A 111 15.67 9.46 0.53
C HIS A 111 15.61 10.98 0.43
N ASP A 112 16.68 11.63 0.88
CA ASP A 112 16.76 13.08 0.91
C ASP A 112 16.45 13.68 -0.46
N THR A 113 15.58 14.70 -0.43
CA THR A 113 15.36 15.71 -1.48
C THR A 113 14.73 15.25 -2.80
N VAL A 114 13.43 14.99 -2.78
CA VAL A 114 12.58 15.54 -3.86
C VAL A 114 11.89 16.76 -3.28
N GLU A 115 12.53 17.93 -3.42
CA GLU A 115 11.88 19.21 -3.12
C GLU A 115 10.63 19.31 -3.98
N TYR A 116 9.47 19.25 -3.33
CA TYR A 116 8.20 19.55 -3.97
C TYR A 116 8.18 21.04 -4.27
N HIS A 117 8.53 21.42 -5.50
CA HIS A 117 8.39 22.80 -5.93
C HIS A 117 6.91 23.08 -6.17
N ASN A 118 6.27 23.78 -5.24
CA ASN A 118 4.91 24.26 -5.40
C ASN A 118 4.89 25.32 -6.52
N PRO A 119 4.23 25.05 -7.66
CA PRO A 119 4.26 25.97 -8.81
C PRO A 119 3.45 27.25 -8.57
N TYR A 120 2.74 27.36 -7.43
CA TYR A 120 1.89 28.51 -7.08
C TYR A 120 2.52 29.48 -6.09
N GLU A 121 3.68 29.16 -5.50
CA GLU A 121 4.33 30.04 -4.52
C GLU A 121 4.88 31.33 -5.15
N ASN A 122 5.19 31.31 -6.46
CA ASN A 122 5.68 32.46 -7.22
C ASN A 122 4.75 32.73 -8.42
N LEU A 123 3.47 32.98 -8.15
CA LEU A 123 2.56 33.45 -9.19
C LEU A 123 3.01 34.84 -9.66
N PRO A 124 3.17 35.08 -10.98
CA PRO A 124 3.48 36.41 -11.48
C PRO A 124 2.36 37.37 -11.10
N ASP A 125 2.74 38.61 -10.78
CA ASP A 125 1.83 39.70 -10.44
C ASP A 125 0.65 39.74 -11.44
N PRO A 126 -0.62 39.82 -10.98
CA PRO A 126 -1.80 39.85 -11.84
C PRO A 126 -1.73 40.84 -13.02
N SER A 127 -0.95 41.92 -12.90
CA SER A 127 -0.71 42.86 -14.01
C SER A 127 0.11 42.28 -15.18
N ILE A 128 0.79 41.14 -15.00
CA ILE A 128 1.62 40.44 -16.01
C ILE A 128 0.82 39.30 -16.69
N ALA A 129 -0.41 39.02 -16.25
CA ALA A 129 -1.20 37.87 -16.70
C ALA A 129 -1.59 37.88 -18.19
N GLU A 130 -1.58 39.05 -18.85
CA GLU A 130 -1.95 39.20 -20.25
C GLU A 130 -0.91 40.02 -21.04
N MET A 131 0.08 39.32 -21.61
CA MET A 131 1.08 39.91 -22.51
C MET A 131 0.59 39.86 -23.96
N ARG A 132 -0.41 40.69 -24.29
CA ARG A 132 -1.01 40.76 -25.63
C ARG A 132 0.01 41.32 -26.64
N GLY A 133 0.21 40.61 -27.75
CA GLY A 133 1.13 41.02 -28.83
C GLY A 133 2.52 40.36 -28.83
N CYS A 134 2.85 39.55 -27.82
CA CYS A 134 4.09 38.77 -27.82
C CYS A 134 3.93 37.45 -28.61
N VAL A 135 5.02 37.00 -29.23
CA VAL A 135 5.03 35.71 -29.94
C VAL A 135 4.98 34.54 -28.96
N PRO A 136 4.28 33.43 -29.28
CA PRO A 136 4.24 32.26 -28.42
C PRO A 136 5.64 31.71 -28.15
N GLY A 137 5.96 31.41 -26.90
CA GLY A 137 7.28 30.99 -26.43
C GLY A 137 8.19 32.11 -25.92
N THR A 138 7.76 33.38 -26.00
CA THR A 138 8.49 34.51 -25.40
C THR A 138 8.61 34.32 -23.88
N LYS A 139 9.82 34.46 -23.33
CA LYS A 139 10.05 34.39 -21.88
C LYS A 139 9.51 35.66 -21.21
N VAL A 140 8.85 35.50 -20.07
CA VAL A 140 8.33 36.65 -19.31
C VAL A 140 9.49 37.39 -18.64
N PRO A 141 9.61 38.72 -18.79
CA PRO A 141 10.66 39.51 -18.13
C PRO A 141 10.56 39.38 -16.61
N GLY A 142 11.67 39.10 -15.93
CA GLY A 142 11.72 38.94 -14.47
C GLY A 142 11.39 37.55 -13.94
N GLU A 143 10.75 36.69 -14.73
CA GLU A 143 10.26 35.37 -14.27
C GLU A 143 10.96 34.19 -14.96
N LYS A 144 11.60 33.34 -14.16
CA LYS A 144 12.32 32.15 -14.66
C LYS A 144 11.33 30.98 -14.81
N ASN A 145 11.36 30.32 -15.97
CA ASN A 145 10.47 29.20 -16.32
C ASN A 145 9.01 29.60 -16.56
N TRP A 146 8.76 30.81 -17.03
CA TRP A 146 7.44 31.24 -17.50
C TRP A 146 7.51 31.68 -18.96
N VAL A 147 6.52 31.29 -19.76
CA VAL A 147 6.47 31.60 -21.20
C VAL A 147 5.09 32.07 -21.62
N VAL A 148 5.05 32.92 -22.64
CA VAL A 148 3.82 33.40 -23.24
C VAL A 148 3.24 32.33 -24.18
N GLY A 149 2.00 31.93 -23.98
CA GLY A 149 1.26 30.99 -24.83
C GLY A 149 0.62 31.66 -26.05
N LYS A 150 -0.10 30.87 -26.85
CA LYS A 150 -0.71 31.26 -28.14
C LYS A 150 -1.60 32.52 -28.08
N TYR A 151 -2.21 32.79 -26.93
CA TYR A 151 -3.18 33.87 -26.73
C TYR A 151 -2.65 35.01 -25.86
N GLY A 152 -1.32 35.15 -25.69
CA GLY A 152 -0.73 36.14 -24.80
C GLY A 152 -0.83 35.79 -23.30
N ARG A 153 -1.30 34.58 -22.97
CA ARG A 153 -1.40 34.07 -21.61
C ARG A 153 -0.03 33.62 -21.09
N VAL A 154 0.27 33.91 -19.85
CA VAL A 154 1.52 33.48 -19.21
C VAL A 154 1.37 32.08 -18.61
N LEU A 155 2.24 31.14 -18.99
CA LEU A 155 2.20 29.73 -18.62
C LEU A 155 3.48 29.29 -17.90
N PRO A 156 3.38 28.51 -16.81
CA PRO A 156 4.54 27.95 -16.14
C PRO A 156 5.10 26.75 -16.91
N VAL A 157 6.42 26.75 -17.09
CA VAL A 157 7.20 25.65 -17.65
C VAL A 157 7.62 24.73 -16.51
N VAL A 158 7.00 23.55 -16.44
CA VAL A 158 7.30 22.55 -15.41
C VAL A 158 8.31 21.55 -15.96
N TYR A 159 9.41 21.35 -15.26
CA TYR A 159 10.39 20.33 -15.61
C TYR A 159 10.24 19.09 -14.74
N ILE A 160 9.89 17.97 -15.36
CA ILE A 160 9.71 16.68 -14.69
C ILE A 160 10.84 15.75 -15.13
N ARG A 161 11.34 14.91 -14.21
CA ARG A 161 12.33 13.87 -14.53
C ARG A 161 11.62 12.54 -14.77
N ASN A 162 11.92 11.86 -15.88
CA ASN A 162 11.47 10.49 -16.12
C ASN A 162 12.22 9.49 -15.20
N LYS A 163 11.78 8.24 -15.13
CA LYS A 163 12.44 7.14 -14.40
C LYS A 163 13.93 7.01 -14.75
N ASP A 164 14.30 7.32 -15.99
CA ASP A 164 15.69 7.35 -16.47
C ASP A 164 16.44 8.66 -16.17
N LYS A 165 15.91 9.49 -15.25
CA LYS A 165 16.42 10.81 -14.84
C LYS A 165 16.51 11.88 -15.93
N LYS A 166 16.05 11.60 -17.16
CA LYS A 166 15.97 12.58 -18.26
C LYS A 166 14.94 13.67 -17.94
N LYS A 167 15.30 14.94 -18.19
CA LYS A 167 14.46 16.13 -17.93
C LYS A 167 13.51 16.37 -19.11
N ILE A 168 12.22 16.44 -18.83
CA ILE A 168 11.13 16.70 -19.79
C ILE A 168 10.43 17.97 -19.33
N SER A 169 10.23 18.94 -20.22
CA SER A 169 9.44 20.14 -19.96
C SER A 169 7.99 19.96 -20.40
N LEU A 170 7.03 20.30 -19.55
CA LEU A 170 5.61 20.37 -19.87
C LEU A 170 5.11 21.80 -19.61
N LEU A 171 4.31 22.32 -20.54
CA LEU A 171 3.52 23.53 -20.33
C LEU A 171 2.17 23.09 -19.74
N LYS A 172 1.77 23.68 -18.62
CA LYS A 172 0.44 23.42 -18.04
C LYS A 172 -0.48 24.62 -18.30
N ASP A 173 -1.49 24.41 -19.14
CA ASP A 173 -2.61 25.31 -19.28
C ASP A 173 -3.57 25.10 -18.10
N LEU A 174 -3.65 26.08 -17.19
CA LEU A 174 -4.42 25.93 -15.95
C LEU A 174 -5.85 26.50 -16.01
N TYR A 175 -6.32 26.97 -17.17
CA TYR A 175 -7.71 27.39 -17.39
C TYR A 175 -8.15 27.08 -18.83
N SER A 176 -8.40 25.81 -19.11
CA SER A 176 -9.29 25.39 -20.21
C SER A 176 -10.52 24.74 -19.57
N PHE A 177 -11.63 25.47 -19.59
CA PHE A 177 -12.95 24.84 -19.59
C PHE A 177 -13.22 24.27 -20.98
#